data_AF-A0A924KPR9-F1
#
_entry.id   AF-A0A924KPR9-F1
#
_cell.length_a   1.000
_cell.length_b   1.000
_cell.length_c   1.000
_cell.angle_alpha   90.00
_cell.angle_beta   90.00
_cell.angle_gamma   90.00
#
_symmetry.space_group_name_H-M   'P 1'
#
loop_
_entity.id
_entity.type
_entity.pdbx_description
1 polymer ?
#
loop_
_entity_poly.entity_id
_entity_poly.type
_entity_poly.pdbx_seq_one_letter_code
_entity_poly.pdbx_strand_id
1 'polypeptide(L)'
;MMLISSAQARTTELLVIPRASAKEAQPLRQIATWLSQFTPMNCLEAAGTSLEVSASPRLFGGIGSLANRVRTGIGALQFHATLGIAPTPLAACLFAEASYHASSVRVCRDATQIKERLADVSLALFAWPYEILQPFNA
;
A
#
# COMPACT_ATOMS: atom_id res chain seq x y z
N MET A 1 -10.09 -15.53 -8.64
CA MET A 1 -8.72 -15.83 -9.12
C MET A 1 -8.80 -16.43 -10.52
N MET A 2 -7.87 -16.07 -11.41
CA MET A 2 -7.74 -16.69 -12.74
C MET A 2 -6.86 -17.96 -12.63
N LEU A 3 -7.24 -19.05 -13.31
CA LEU A 3 -6.41 -20.26 -13.39
C LEU A 3 -5.13 -19.98 -14.20
N ILE A 4 -4.03 -20.62 -13.82
CA ILE A 4 -2.74 -20.48 -14.53
C ILE A 4 -2.90 -20.86 -16.01
N SER A 5 -3.63 -21.93 -16.30
CA SER A 5 -3.92 -22.37 -17.68
C SER A 5 -4.68 -21.30 -18.48
N SER A 6 -5.66 -20.63 -17.88
CA SER A 6 -6.38 -19.53 -18.52
C SER A 6 -5.49 -18.31 -18.78
N ALA A 7 -4.54 -18.03 -17.88
CA ALA A 7 -3.55 -16.97 -18.06
C ALA A 7 -2.61 -17.27 -19.25
N GLN A 8 -2.08 -18.50 -19.30
CA GLN A 8 -1.17 -18.96 -20.35
C GLN A 8 -1.84 -19.09 -21.71
N ALA A 9 -3.14 -19.39 -21.74
CA ALA A 9 -3.93 -19.37 -22.99
C ALA A 9 -4.02 -17.96 -23.60
N ARG A 10 -3.96 -16.90 -22.79
CA ARG A 10 -3.96 -15.50 -23.27
C ARG A 10 -2.57 -15.02 -23.65
N THR A 11 -1.55 -15.49 -22.94
CA THR A 11 -0.15 -15.11 -23.16
C THR A 11 0.74 -16.34 -23.03
N THR A 12 1.11 -16.94 -24.17
CA THR A 12 1.79 -18.24 -24.22
C THR A 12 3.17 -18.22 -23.56
N GLU A 13 3.84 -17.07 -23.54
CA GLU A 13 5.17 -16.88 -22.92
C GLU A 13 5.10 -16.46 -21.44
N LEU A 14 3.93 -16.58 -20.79
CA LEU A 14 3.76 -16.22 -19.39
C LEU A 14 4.60 -17.12 -18.47
N LEU A 15 5.58 -16.51 -17.79
CA LEU A 15 6.40 -17.17 -16.78
C LEU A 15 5.63 -17.29 -15.47
N VAL A 16 5.53 -18.51 -14.94
CA VAL A 16 4.92 -18.80 -13.65
C VAL A 16 6.03 -18.96 -12.61
N ILE A 17 6.09 -18.02 -11.68
CA ILE A 17 7.05 -18.05 -10.57
C ILE A 17 6.29 -18.46 -9.30
N PRO A 18 6.68 -19.56 -8.63
CA PRO A 18 6.09 -19.92 -7.34
C PRO A 18 6.27 -18.80 -6.33
N ARG A 19 5.18 -18.45 -5.64
CA ARG A 19 5.21 -17.44 -4.58
C ARG A 19 6.15 -17.89 -3.46
N ALA A 20 7.03 -16.99 -3.02
CA ALA A 20 8.02 -17.28 -1.98
C ALA A 20 7.90 -16.26 -0.85
N SER A 21 6.90 -16.43 0.03
CA SER A 21 6.56 -15.46 1.08
C SER A 21 7.74 -15.09 1.99
N ALA A 22 8.65 -16.04 2.26
CA ALA A 22 9.85 -15.76 3.03
C ALA A 22 10.80 -14.76 2.34
N LYS A 23 10.92 -14.85 1.01
CA LYS A 23 11.71 -13.92 0.18
C LYS A 23 11.02 -12.56 0.05
N GLU A 24 9.69 -12.53 -0.02
CA GLU A 24 8.89 -11.28 -0.03
C GLU A 24 9.04 -10.50 1.29
N ALA A 25 9.13 -11.19 2.42
CA ALA A 25 9.19 -10.57 3.72
C ALA A 25 10.53 -9.84 4.01
N GLN A 26 11.62 -10.22 3.32
CA GLN A 26 12.93 -9.59 3.53
C GLN A 26 12.98 -8.14 3.01
N PRO A 27 12.58 -7.84 1.76
CA PRO A 27 12.39 -6.46 1.28
C PRO A 27 11.50 -5.61 2.19
N LEU A 28 10.37 -6.16 2.66
CA LEU A 28 9.46 -5.44 3.56
C LEU A 28 10.14 -5.07 4.88
N ARG A 29 10.94 -5.99 5.46
CA ARG A 29 11.74 -5.68 6.65
C ARG A 29 12.80 -4.61 6.38
N GLN A 30 13.48 -4.67 5.24
CA GLN A 30 14.48 -3.67 4.87
C GLN A 30 13.85 -2.28 4.73
N ILE A 31 12.68 -2.20 4.09
CA ILE A 31 11.89 -0.97 3.98
C ILE A 31 11.48 -0.46 5.37
N ALA A 32 10.92 -1.32 6.22
CA ALA A 32 10.52 -0.94 7.58
C ALA A 32 11.70 -0.45 8.43
N THR A 33 12.85 -1.14 8.39
CA THR A 33 14.06 -0.71 9.09
C THR A 33 14.54 0.66 8.61
N TRP A 34 14.52 0.92 7.31
CA TRP A 34 14.90 2.23 6.78
C TRP A 34 13.91 3.32 7.19
N LEU A 35 12.61 3.01 7.18
CA LEU A 35 11.56 3.93 7.59
C LEU A 35 11.63 4.33 9.08
N SER A 36 12.29 3.53 9.93
CA SER A 36 12.49 3.84 11.35
C SER A 36 13.18 5.18 11.62
N GLN A 37 13.88 5.75 10.62
CA GLN A 37 14.48 7.09 10.74
C GLN A 37 13.43 8.24 10.81
N PHE A 38 12.19 7.99 10.37
CA PHE A 38 11.11 8.98 10.40
C PHE A 38 10.24 8.88 11.65
N THR A 39 10.10 7.66 12.16
CA THR A 39 9.33 7.33 13.35
C THR A 39 9.71 5.91 13.80
N PRO A 40 9.91 5.65 15.10
CA PRO A 40 10.04 4.28 15.59
C PRO A 40 8.70 3.51 15.54
N MET A 41 7.58 4.22 15.34
CA MET A 41 6.24 3.64 15.29
C MET A 41 5.90 3.21 13.87
N ASN A 42 6.47 2.09 13.43
CA ASN A 42 6.15 1.46 12.15
C ASN A 42 5.64 0.02 12.35
N CYS A 43 4.87 -0.47 11.37
CA CYS A 43 4.32 -1.82 11.39
C CYS A 43 4.48 -2.48 10.01
N LEU A 44 4.79 -3.78 10.00
CA LEU A 44 4.75 -4.59 8.79
C LEU A 44 3.29 -4.94 8.47
N GLU A 45 2.90 -4.70 7.23
CA GLU A 45 1.56 -4.99 6.71
C GLU A 45 1.64 -6.15 5.72
N ALA A 46 0.49 -6.74 5.37
CA ALA A 46 0.44 -7.87 4.45
C ALA A 46 1.05 -7.58 3.06
N ALA A 47 0.98 -6.32 2.60
CA ALA A 47 1.50 -5.88 1.31
C ALA A 47 2.36 -4.60 1.41
N GLY A 48 2.94 -4.30 2.59
CA GLY A 48 3.69 -3.05 2.76
C GLY A 48 4.16 -2.76 4.19
N THR A 49 4.27 -1.47 4.51
CA THR A 49 4.64 -0.97 5.84
C THR A 49 3.86 0.30 6.14
N SER A 50 3.36 0.44 7.37
CA SER A 50 2.67 1.63 7.86
C SER A 50 3.51 2.41 8.86
N LEU A 51 3.24 3.71 8.99
CA LEU A 51 4.01 4.67 9.79
C LEU A 51 3.05 5.56 10.58
N GLU A 52 3.27 5.68 11.90
CA GLU A 52 2.64 6.72 12.71
C GLU A 52 3.54 7.96 12.70
N VAL A 53 3.04 9.06 12.13
CA VAL A 53 3.82 10.28 11.86
C VAL A 53 3.16 11.54 12.39
N SER A 54 2.17 11.44 13.28
CA SER A 54 1.44 12.60 13.83
C SER A 54 2.33 13.45 14.73
N ALA A 55 3.30 12.84 15.42
CA ALA A 55 4.23 13.55 16.30
C ALA A 55 5.41 14.20 15.56
N SER A 56 5.74 13.75 14.35
CA SER A 56 6.96 14.15 13.64
C SER A 56 6.80 14.98 12.35
N PRO A 57 5.62 15.47 11.92
CA PRO A 57 5.51 16.05 10.58
C PRO A 57 6.25 17.39 10.48
N ARG A 58 6.32 18.16 11.57
CA ARG A 58 7.06 19.45 11.61
C ARG A 58 8.56 19.27 11.44
N LEU A 59 9.12 18.14 11.89
CA LEU A 59 10.55 17.82 11.75
C LEU A 59 10.95 17.59 10.28
N PHE A 60 9.98 17.23 9.44
CA PHE A 60 10.23 16.90 8.04
C PHE A 60 9.65 17.92 7.06
N GLY A 61 9.26 19.12 7.53
CA GLY A 61 8.70 20.17 6.66
C GLY A 61 7.25 19.89 6.23
N GLY A 62 6.51 19.10 7.01
CA GLY A 62 5.13 18.73 6.75
C GLY A 62 4.97 17.40 6.01
N ILE A 63 3.72 16.93 5.92
CA ILE A 63 3.41 15.58 5.41
C ILE A 63 3.80 15.38 3.94
N GLY A 64 3.67 16.42 3.10
CA GLY A 64 4.04 16.33 1.68
C GLY A 64 5.56 16.18 1.48
N SER A 65 6.34 16.92 2.26
CA SER A 65 7.81 16.81 2.26
C SER A 65 8.26 15.45 2.79
N LEU A 66 7.65 14.96 3.88
CA LEU A 66 7.87 13.61 4.39
C LEU A 66 7.57 12.54 3.33
N ALA A 67 6.40 12.61 2.69
CA ALA A 67 6.02 11.66 1.64
C ALA A 67 6.99 11.68 0.44
N ASN A 68 7.48 12.85 0.04
CA ASN A 68 8.47 12.96 -1.03
C ASN A 68 9.83 12.37 -0.63
N ARG A 69 10.27 12.62 0.61
CA ARG A 69 11.50 12.05 1.16
C ARG A 69 11.42 10.52 1.29
N VAL A 70 10.28 10.00 1.74
CA VAL A 70 10.00 8.56 1.76
C VAL A 70 10.09 7.99 0.35
N ARG A 71 9.35 8.54 -0.62
CA ARG A 71 9.37 8.05 -2.01
C ARG A 71 10.76 8.04 -2.62
N THR A 72 11.51 9.13 -2.45
CA THR A 72 12.88 9.26 -2.98
C THR A 72 13.81 8.24 -2.34
N GLY A 73 13.74 8.06 -1.03
CA GLY A 73 14.62 7.14 -0.33
C GLY A 73 14.29 5.67 -0.56
N ILE A 74 13.01 5.31 -0.72
CA ILE A 74 12.62 3.97 -1.17
C ILE A 74 13.17 3.68 -2.57
N GLY A 75 13.14 4.67 -3.48
CA GLY A 75 13.79 4.57 -4.78
C GLY A 75 15.30 4.34 -4.68
N ALA A 76 15.98 4.99 -3.73
CA ALA A 76 17.39 4.76 -3.46
C ALA A 76 17.70 3.34 -2.94
N LEU A 77 16.75 2.71 -2.25
CA LEU A 77 16.81 1.29 -1.87
C LEU A 77 16.51 0.31 -3.02
N GLN A 78 16.31 0.82 -4.25
CA GLN A 78 15.94 0.05 -5.44
C GLN A 78 14.56 -0.60 -5.34
N PHE A 79 13.65 0.00 -4.56
CA PHE A 79 12.26 -0.41 -4.48
C PHE A 79 11.33 0.63 -5.12
N HIS A 80 10.17 0.16 -5.55
CA HIS A 80 9.06 1.01 -5.95
C HIS A 80 7.93 0.86 -4.93
N ALA A 81 7.39 1.97 -4.45
CA ALA A 81 6.27 1.97 -3.51
C ALA A 81 5.27 3.06 -3.84
N THR A 82 4.00 2.73 -3.66
CA THR A 82 2.91 3.71 -3.59
C THR A 82 2.71 4.14 -2.14
N LEU A 83 2.14 5.33 -1.96
CA LEU A 83 1.89 5.89 -0.65
C LEU A 83 0.41 6.20 -0.50
N GLY A 84 -0.10 6.01 0.71
CA GLY A 84 -1.41 6.46 1.14
C GLY A 84 -1.26 7.14 2.49
N ILE A 85 -1.95 8.26 2.68
CA ILE A 85 -1.94 9.00 3.94
C ILE A 85 -3.36 9.03 4.46
N ALA A 86 -3.58 8.50 5.64
CA ALA A 86 -4.89 8.46 6.29
C ALA A 86 -4.71 8.61 7.81
N PRO A 87 -5.78 8.99 8.54
CA PRO A 87 -5.74 9.08 10.00
C PRO A 87 -5.78 7.71 10.70
N THR A 88 -5.91 6.61 9.95
CA THR A 88 -5.82 5.24 10.48
C THR A 88 -4.90 4.38 9.59
N PRO A 89 -4.19 3.38 10.16
CA PRO A 89 -3.29 2.52 9.39
C PRO A 89 -4.01 1.78 8.25
N LEU A 90 -5.18 1.19 8.54
CA LEU A 90 -5.96 0.46 7.54
C LEU A 90 -6.36 1.35 6.35
N ALA A 91 -6.83 2.56 6.60
CA ALA A 91 -7.19 3.49 5.53
C ALA A 91 -5.96 3.95 4.73
N ALA A 92 -4.80 4.09 5.38
CA ALA A 92 -3.55 4.46 4.71
C ALA A 92 -3.10 3.35 3.76
N CYS A 93 -3.18 2.08 4.19
CA CYS A 93 -2.91 0.92 3.34
C CYS A 93 -3.86 0.86 2.14
N LEU A 94 -5.17 1.00 2.36
CA LEU A 94 -6.17 1.03 1.28
C LEU A 94 -5.91 2.15 0.28
N PHE A 95 -5.52 3.34 0.75
CA PHE A 95 -5.15 4.45 -0.12
C PHE A 95 -3.86 4.19 -0.89
N ALA A 96 -2.86 3.54 -0.29
CA ALA A 96 -1.64 3.17 -1.00
C ALA A 96 -1.92 2.19 -2.14
N GLU A 97 -2.74 1.17 -1.89
CA GLU A 97 -3.21 0.21 -2.90
C GLU A 97 -4.04 0.91 -4.00
N ALA A 98 -4.99 1.75 -3.61
CA ALA A 98 -5.79 2.52 -4.58
C ALA A 98 -4.94 3.51 -5.40
N SER A 99 -3.82 4.00 -4.86
CA SER A 99 -2.85 4.85 -5.58
C SER A 99 -1.91 4.05 -6.49
N TYR A 100 -1.94 2.72 -6.46
CA TYR A 100 -1.30 1.90 -7.49
C TYR A 100 -2.14 1.89 -8.77
N HIS A 101 -3.46 1.85 -8.60
CA HIS A 101 -4.41 1.88 -9.70
C HIS A 101 -4.73 3.30 -10.21
N ALA A 102 -4.52 4.33 -9.37
CA ALA A 102 -4.71 5.73 -9.72
C ALA A 102 -3.37 6.48 -9.75
N SER A 103 -3.12 7.33 -10.75
CA SER A 103 -1.82 8.00 -10.96
C SER A 103 -1.40 9.03 -9.88
N SER A 104 -2.05 9.07 -8.71
CA SER A 104 -1.80 10.06 -7.66
C SER A 104 -1.95 9.48 -6.25
N VAL A 105 -1.10 9.93 -5.32
CA VAL A 105 -1.16 9.61 -3.88
C VAL A 105 -2.48 10.09 -3.28
N ARG A 106 -3.26 9.18 -2.70
CA ARG A 106 -4.48 9.50 -1.95
C ARG A 106 -4.15 9.94 -0.52
N VAL A 107 -4.74 11.06 -0.11
CA VAL A 107 -4.49 11.70 1.20
C VAL A 107 -5.81 12.08 1.87
N CYS A 108 -6.02 11.60 3.09
CA CYS A 108 -7.00 12.09 4.04
C CYS A 108 -6.33 12.33 5.39
N ARG A 109 -6.63 13.44 6.06
CA ARG A 109 -6.09 13.73 7.40
C ARG A 109 -7.19 13.84 8.46
N ASP A 110 -8.42 14.00 8.02
CA ASP A 110 -9.58 14.15 8.89
C ASP A 110 -10.35 12.83 8.91
N ALA A 111 -10.51 12.26 10.10
CA ALA A 111 -11.23 11.01 10.27
C ALA A 111 -12.70 11.11 9.81
N THR A 112 -13.29 12.30 9.88
CA THR A 112 -14.67 12.54 9.43
C THR A 112 -14.83 12.40 7.92
N GLN A 113 -13.75 12.65 7.15
CA GLN A 113 -13.76 12.59 5.69
C GLN A 113 -13.36 11.22 5.13
N ILE A 114 -13.00 10.24 5.97
CA ILE A 114 -12.60 8.91 5.50
C ILE A 114 -13.69 8.28 4.61
N LYS A 115 -14.95 8.35 5.02
CA LYS A 115 -16.07 7.75 4.28
C LYS A 115 -16.15 8.27 2.85
N GLU A 116 -16.09 9.59 2.69
CA GLU A 116 -16.12 10.24 1.38
C GLU A 116 -14.90 9.87 0.53
N ARG A 117 -13.70 9.84 1.14
CA ARG A 117 -12.46 9.51 0.44
C ARG A 117 -12.29 8.02 0.08
N LEU A 118 -13.07 7.14 0.71
CA LEU A 118 -13.14 5.73 0.38
C LEU A 118 -14.28 5.40 -0.60
N ALA A 119 -15.15 6.35 -0.92
CA ALA A 119 -16.36 6.10 -1.70
C ALA A 119 -16.07 5.55 -3.12
N ASP A 120 -14.91 5.91 -3.70
CA ASP A 120 -14.47 5.46 -5.02
C ASP A 120 -13.41 4.34 -4.95
N VAL A 121 -13.11 3.83 -3.76
CA VAL A 121 -12.14 2.75 -3.56
C VAL A 121 -12.85 1.40 -3.77
N SER A 122 -12.32 0.59 -4.68
CA SER A 122 -12.88 -0.74 -4.97
C SER A 122 -12.86 -1.64 -3.73
N LEU A 123 -13.99 -2.30 -3.46
CA LEU A 123 -14.12 -3.28 -2.38
C LEU A 123 -13.13 -4.45 -2.53
N ALA A 124 -12.64 -4.72 -3.74
CA ALA A 124 -11.63 -5.74 -3.99
C ALA A 124 -10.32 -5.50 -3.23
N LEU A 125 -10.02 -4.25 -2.84
CA LEU A 125 -8.81 -3.89 -2.10
C LEU A 125 -8.89 -4.17 -0.59
N PHE A 126 -10.08 -4.49 -0.06
CA PHE A 126 -10.26 -4.77 1.37
C PHE A 126 -9.79 -6.17 1.79
N ALA A 127 -9.27 -6.96 0.83
CA ALA A 127 -8.85 -8.35 1.05
C ALA A 127 -9.94 -9.22 1.69
N TRP A 128 -11.21 -8.87 1.48
CA TRP A 128 -12.33 -9.65 1.97
C TRP A 128 -12.44 -10.97 1.21
N PRO A 129 -12.88 -12.05 1.88
CA PRO A 129 -13.21 -13.30 1.22
C PRO A 129 -14.17 -13.07 0.04
N TYR A 130 -13.96 -13.82 -1.04
CA TYR A 130 -14.72 -13.64 -2.28
C TYR A 130 -16.23 -13.81 -2.07
N GLU A 131 -16.62 -14.66 -1.11
CA GLU A 131 -18.00 -14.91 -0.70
C GLU A 131 -18.69 -13.61 -0.22
N ILE A 132 -17.93 -12.70 0.41
CA ILE A 132 -18.43 -11.40 0.89
C ILE A 132 -18.52 -10.40 -0.27
N LEU A 133 -17.69 -10.54 -1.31
CA LEU A 133 -17.64 -9.62 -2.44
C LEU A 133 -18.68 -9.92 -3.53
N GLN A 134 -19.14 -11.18 -3.65
CA GLN A 134 -20.16 -11.57 -4.65
C GLN A 134 -21.44 -10.72 -4.67
N PRO A 135 -22.08 -10.38 -3.53
CA PRO A 135 -23.34 -9.64 -3.55
C PRO A 135 -23.19 -8.17 -3.99
N PHE A 136 -21.97 -7.67 -4.13
CA PHE A 136 -21.69 -6.28 -4.53
C PHE A 136 -21.21 -6.14 -5.99
N ASN A 137 -21.17 -7.24 -6.76
CA ASN A 137 -20.74 -7.27 -8.17
C ASN A 137 -21.91 -7.25 -9.18
N ALA A 138 -23.12 -6.89 -8.75
CA ALA A 138 -24.32 -6.82 -9.61
C ALA A 138 -24.57 -5.41 -10.17
#